data_AF-A0A4R6IEK8-F1
#
_entry.id   AF-A0A4R6IEK8-F1
#
_cell.length_a   1.000
_cell.length_b   1.000
_cell.length_c   1.000
_cell.angle_alpha   90.00
_cell.angle_beta   90.00
_cell.angle_gamma   90.00
#
_symmetry.space_group_name_H-M   'P 1'
#
loop_
_entity.id
_entity.type
_entity.pdbx_description
1 polymer ?
#
loop_
_entity_poly.entity_id
_entity_poly.type
_entity_poly.pdbx_seq_one_letter_code
_entity_poly.pdbx_strand_id
1 'polypeptide(L)'
;MKRSLRLILAVVLTITISSSCKKNNPDPVAPENKSILGMWVESQTATLYRAVLFSNDGVFRQYVVVKNNNSSQGFTLSGTYTIDGNKISARVTQEEFNDGNNPAVKSTINTTLFDKGTFSIKNNVMQINYVSYPADAPVATTMLLKRELIPL
;
A
#
# COMPACT_ATOMS: atom_id res chain seq x y z
N MET A 1 -68.12 -17.65 27.61
CA MET A 1 -66.94 -17.82 28.50
C MET A 1 -66.33 -19.18 28.16
N LYS A 2 -65.22 -19.21 27.41
CA LYS A 2 -63.81 -19.29 27.84
C LYS A 2 -63.32 -20.73 28.15
N ARG A 3 -62.36 -21.18 27.32
CA ARG A 3 -61.20 -22.05 27.61
C ARG A 3 -61.53 -23.55 27.79
N SER A 4 -60.74 -24.53 27.32
CA SER A 4 -59.35 -24.61 26.84
C SER A 4 -59.12 -26.06 26.36
N LEU A 5 -58.76 -26.32 25.11
CA LEU A 5 -57.41 -26.72 24.66
C LEU A 5 -56.51 -27.32 25.77
N ARG A 6 -56.19 -28.62 25.74
CA ARG A 6 -54.85 -29.25 25.89
C ARG A 6 -54.94 -30.80 25.82
N LEU A 7 -53.85 -31.43 25.35
CA LEU A 7 -53.46 -32.85 25.54
C LEU A 7 -54.35 -33.86 24.77
N ILE A 8 -53.93 -34.55 23.69
CA ILE A 8 -52.74 -35.39 23.51
C ILE A 8 -52.56 -35.57 21.99
N LEU A 9 -51.52 -34.98 21.40
CA LEU A 9 -51.03 -35.41 20.08
C LEU A 9 -49.53 -35.67 20.25
N ALA A 10 -49.28 -36.80 20.87
CA ALA A 10 -47.96 -37.30 21.19
C ALA A 10 -47.43 -38.10 19.99
N VAL A 11 -46.17 -37.84 19.64
CA VAL A 11 -45.22 -38.82 19.11
C VAL A 11 -45.38 -39.28 17.66
N VAL A 12 -45.49 -38.36 16.69
CA VAL A 12 -45.09 -38.67 15.30
C VAL A 12 -44.44 -37.45 14.65
N LEU A 13 -43.25 -37.04 15.12
CA LEU A 13 -42.41 -36.12 14.35
C LEU A 13 -40.94 -36.18 14.75
N THR A 14 -40.37 -37.38 14.70
CA THR A 14 -38.91 -37.58 14.68
C THR A 14 -38.59 -38.24 13.36
N ILE A 15 -38.17 -37.43 12.37
CA ILE A 15 -37.17 -37.69 11.31
C ILE A 15 -37.26 -36.49 10.36
N THR A 16 -36.51 -35.44 10.66
CA THR A 16 -35.97 -34.52 9.65
C THR A 16 -34.50 -34.28 9.97
N ILE A 17 -33.72 -35.27 9.52
CA ILE A 17 -32.38 -35.16 8.97
C ILE A 17 -31.83 -33.72 8.99
N SER A 18 -31.00 -33.43 9.99
CA SER A 18 -30.19 -32.22 10.03
C SER A 18 -29.04 -32.37 9.03
N SER A 19 -29.30 -32.12 7.75
CA SER A 19 -28.24 -31.81 6.78
C SER A 19 -27.67 -30.44 7.13
N SER A 20 -26.81 -30.40 8.15
CA SER A 20 -25.91 -29.27 8.36
C SER A 20 -24.88 -29.35 7.23
N CYS A 21 -25.21 -28.73 6.10
CA CYS A 21 -24.20 -28.25 5.18
C CYS A 21 -23.27 -27.37 6.00
N LYS A 22 -22.10 -27.90 6.39
CA LYS A 22 -20.94 -27.07 6.67
C LYS A 22 -20.70 -26.28 5.41
N LYS A 23 -21.26 -25.08 5.36
CA LYS A 23 -20.79 -24.02 4.49
C LYS A 23 -19.32 -23.90 4.85
N ASN A 24 -18.46 -24.44 4.00
CA ASN A 24 -17.05 -24.08 3.98
C ASN A 24 -17.07 -22.57 3.76
N ASN A 25 -17.09 -21.82 4.86
CA ASN A 25 -16.70 -20.44 4.82
C ASN A 25 -15.26 -20.52 4.32
N PRO A 26 -14.95 -20.03 3.10
CA PRO A 26 -13.55 -19.79 2.79
C PRO A 26 -13.00 -18.99 3.96
N ASP A 27 -11.82 -19.37 4.43
CA ASP A 27 -11.11 -18.66 5.50
C ASP A 27 -11.30 -17.16 5.29
N PRO A 28 -11.50 -16.36 6.36
CA PRO A 28 -11.63 -14.92 6.21
C PRO A 28 -10.39 -14.46 5.45
N VAL A 29 -10.61 -14.04 4.20
CA VAL A 29 -9.58 -13.40 3.39
C VAL A 29 -9.07 -12.28 4.28
N ALA A 30 -7.80 -12.40 4.70
CA ALA A 30 -7.16 -11.42 5.57
C ALA A 30 -7.52 -10.02 5.06
N PRO A 31 -7.92 -9.09 5.95
CA PRO A 31 -8.46 -7.79 5.53
C PRO A 31 -7.48 -7.18 4.54
N GLU A 32 -7.96 -6.94 3.32
CA GLU A 32 -7.21 -6.26 2.27
C GLU A 32 -6.65 -4.99 2.92
N ASN A 33 -5.33 -4.94 3.09
CA ASN A 33 -4.70 -3.90 3.90
C ASN A 33 -4.73 -2.60 3.08
N LYS A 34 -5.85 -1.88 3.17
CA LYS A 34 -6.12 -0.59 2.50
C LYS A 34 -5.27 0.55 3.05
N SER A 35 -4.48 0.29 4.09
CA SER A 35 -3.59 1.27 4.67
C SER A 35 -2.45 1.60 3.70
N ILE A 36 -2.23 2.89 3.45
CA ILE A 36 -1.05 3.37 2.73
C ILE A 36 0.25 3.07 3.46
N LEU A 37 0.18 2.84 4.77
CA LEU A 37 1.34 2.60 5.61
C LEU A 37 2.15 1.38 5.17
N GLY A 38 3.47 1.50 5.28
CA GLY A 38 4.43 0.47 4.96
C GLY A 38 5.31 0.82 3.77
N MET A 39 6.12 -0.15 3.37
CA MET A 39 7.05 -0.04 2.26
C MET A 39 6.43 -0.60 0.98
N TRP A 40 6.62 0.12 -0.11
CA TRP A 40 6.05 -0.16 -1.42
C TRP A 40 7.13 -0.06 -2.47
N VAL A 41 7.27 -1.09 -3.30
CA VAL A 41 8.38 -1.25 -4.24
C VAL A 41 7.84 -1.23 -5.66
N GLU A 42 8.44 -0.41 -6.51
CA GLU A 42 8.19 -0.42 -7.95
C GLU A 42 8.68 -1.75 -8.53
N SER A 43 7.99 -2.29 -9.54
CA SER A 43 8.43 -3.55 -10.16
C SER A 43 9.89 -3.43 -10.60
N GLN A 44 10.78 -4.16 -9.90
CA GLN A 44 12.22 -3.99 -10.06
C GLN A 44 12.63 -4.32 -11.49
N THR A 45 13.45 -3.45 -12.08
CA THR A 45 14.16 -3.78 -13.31
C THR A 45 15.59 -4.18 -12.97
N ALA A 46 16.34 -4.71 -13.94
CA ALA A 46 17.75 -5.02 -13.74
C ALA A 46 18.59 -3.79 -13.36
N THR A 47 18.14 -2.59 -13.74
CA THR A 47 18.87 -1.32 -13.64
C THR A 47 18.29 -0.35 -12.60
N LEU A 48 17.07 -0.56 -12.13
CA LEU A 48 16.38 0.35 -11.22
C LEU A 48 15.65 -0.43 -10.13
N TYR A 49 15.97 -0.07 -8.88
CA TYR A 49 15.17 -0.36 -7.72
C TYR A 49 14.60 0.95 -7.18
N ARG A 50 13.29 0.99 -6.94
CA ARG A 50 12.64 2.11 -6.26
C ARG A 50 11.70 1.59 -5.19
N ALA A 51 11.84 2.11 -3.98
CA ALA A 51 10.96 1.84 -2.86
C ALA A 51 10.48 3.15 -2.23
N VAL A 52 9.27 3.14 -1.69
CA VAL A 52 8.63 4.27 -1.02
C VAL A 52 8.07 3.77 0.32
N LEU A 53 8.36 4.50 1.40
CA LEU A 53 7.89 4.22 2.74
C LEU A 53 6.98 5.34 3.21
N PHE A 54 5.78 4.96 3.64
CA PHE A 54 4.84 5.82 4.38
C PHE A 54 4.76 5.32 5.82
N SER A 55 5.34 6.08 6.74
CA SER A 55 5.41 5.73 8.16
C SER A 55 4.22 6.30 8.94
N ASN A 56 3.83 5.65 10.03
CA ASN A 56 2.66 6.04 10.83
C ASN A 56 2.79 7.41 11.52
N ASP A 57 4.01 7.93 11.66
CA ASP A 57 4.36 9.24 12.21
C ASP A 57 4.31 10.37 11.16
N GLY A 58 3.88 10.08 9.94
CA GLY A 58 3.83 11.04 8.84
C GLY A 58 5.15 11.21 8.09
N VAL A 59 6.17 10.38 8.39
CA VAL A 59 7.44 10.40 7.67
C VAL A 59 7.32 9.71 6.32
N PHE A 60 7.85 10.37 5.30
CA PHE A 60 8.02 9.87 3.95
C PHE A 60 9.49 9.58 3.67
N ARG A 61 9.77 8.42 3.06
CA ARG A 61 11.07 8.13 2.45
C ARG A 61 10.91 7.50 1.09
N GLN A 62 11.78 7.86 0.16
CA GLN A 62 11.94 7.15 -1.11
C GLN A 62 13.39 6.73 -1.26
N TYR A 63 13.60 5.47 -1.61
CA TYR A 63 14.89 4.88 -1.93
C TYR A 63 14.94 4.60 -3.41
N VAL A 64 15.97 5.07 -4.10
CA VAL A 64 16.22 4.80 -5.51
C VAL A 64 17.62 4.26 -5.63
N VAL A 65 17.78 3.09 -6.24
CA VAL A 65 19.09 2.54 -6.59
C VAL A 65 19.12 2.33 -8.08
N VAL A 66 20.06 2.99 -8.75
CA VAL A 66 20.34 2.82 -10.17
C VAL A 66 21.60 1.96 -10.29
N LYS A 67 21.48 0.83 -10.96
CA LYS A 67 22.58 -0.10 -11.22
C LYS A 67 23.07 0.07 -12.65
N ASN A 68 24.36 0.30 -12.80
CA ASN A 68 25.11 0.20 -14.04
C ASN A 68 26.06 -1.00 -13.95
N ASN A 69 26.62 -1.45 -15.09
CA ASN A 69 27.41 -2.70 -15.17
C ASN A 69 28.57 -2.79 -14.14
N ASN A 70 29.11 -1.65 -13.71
CA ASN A 70 30.29 -1.59 -12.83
C ASN A 70 30.06 -0.80 -11.53
N SER A 71 28.87 -0.24 -11.31
CA SER A 71 28.60 0.61 -10.14
C SER A 71 27.10 0.71 -9.81
N SER A 72 26.80 1.08 -8.56
CA SER A 72 25.44 1.41 -8.14
C SER A 72 25.42 2.80 -7.51
N GLN A 73 24.46 3.61 -7.92
CA GLN A 73 24.18 4.91 -7.33
C GLN A 73 22.88 4.83 -6.53
N GLY A 74 22.89 5.37 -5.33
CA GLY A 74 21.75 5.41 -4.43
C GLY A 74 21.29 6.85 -4.17
N PHE A 75 19.98 7.05 -4.15
CA PHE A 75 19.34 8.28 -3.71
C PHE A 75 18.35 7.95 -2.62
N THR A 76 18.38 8.68 -1.51
CA THR A 76 17.34 8.64 -0.49
C THR A 76 16.72 10.02 -0.37
N LEU A 77 15.42 10.12 -0.64
CA LEU A 77 14.63 11.31 -0.41
C LEU A 77 13.87 11.16 0.90
N SER A 78 13.92 12.17 1.76
CA SER A 78 13.25 12.16 3.07
C SER A 78 12.43 13.43 3.30
N GLY A 79 11.31 13.25 4.00
CA GLY A 79 10.45 14.35 4.39
C GLY A 79 9.16 13.86 5.06
N THR A 80 8.06 14.55 4.78
CA THR A 80 6.75 14.26 5.38
C THR A 80 5.72 14.05 4.30
N TYR A 81 4.66 13.31 4.59
CA TYR A 81 3.51 13.20 3.69
C TYR A 81 2.19 13.55 4.39
N THR A 82 1.19 13.87 3.58
CA THR A 82 -0.18 14.10 4.02
C THR A 82 -1.14 13.30 3.16
N ILE A 83 -2.27 12.92 3.77
CA ILE A 83 -3.37 12.21 3.11
C ILE A 83 -4.67 12.93 3.40
N ASP A 84 -5.45 13.19 2.36
CA ASP A 84 -6.81 13.73 2.44
C ASP A 84 -7.74 12.88 1.56
N GLY A 85 -8.43 11.93 2.18
CA GLY A 85 -9.18 10.90 1.47
C GLY A 85 -8.27 10.03 0.61
N ASN A 86 -8.46 10.09 -0.71
CA ASN A 86 -7.62 9.39 -1.69
C ASN A 86 -6.50 10.28 -2.25
N LYS A 87 -6.35 11.52 -1.77
CA LYS A 87 -5.29 12.43 -2.19
C LYS A 87 -4.05 12.24 -1.34
N ILE A 88 -2.89 12.37 -1.96
CA ILE A 88 -1.58 12.29 -1.33
C ILE A 88 -0.71 13.45 -1.79
N SER A 89 0.14 13.96 -0.90
CA SER A 89 1.28 14.82 -1.23
C SER A 89 2.44 14.48 -0.29
N ALA A 90 3.66 14.46 -0.81
CA ALA A 90 4.87 14.25 -0.01
C ALA A 90 5.82 15.45 -0.16
N ARG A 91 6.06 16.17 0.93
CA ARG A 91 7.03 17.26 0.98
C ARG A 91 8.39 16.70 1.33
N VAL A 92 9.34 16.80 0.42
CA VAL A 92 10.70 16.31 0.58
C VAL A 92 11.61 17.49 0.94
N THR A 93 12.38 17.32 2.02
CA THR A 93 13.24 18.36 2.57
C THR A 93 14.73 17.98 2.55
N GLN A 94 15.03 16.70 2.36
CA GLN A 94 16.39 16.20 2.34
C GLN A 94 16.57 15.17 1.23
N GLU A 95 17.71 15.25 0.56
CA GLU A 95 18.25 14.24 -0.34
C GLU A 95 19.58 13.73 0.21
N GLU A 96 19.80 12.43 0.13
CA GLU A 96 21.07 11.78 0.38
C GLU A 96 21.50 11.03 -0.87
N PHE A 97 22.64 11.37 -1.42
CA PHE A 97 23.23 10.73 -2.59
C PHE A 97 24.42 9.87 -2.19
N ASN A 98 24.46 8.63 -2.69
CA ASN A 98 25.54 7.68 -2.47
C ASN A 98 26.06 7.17 -3.82
N ASP A 99 27.34 7.41 -4.08
CA ASP A 99 28.04 6.94 -5.29
C ASP A 99 29.02 5.81 -4.92
N GLY A 100 28.45 4.63 -4.68
CA GLY A 100 29.20 3.41 -4.37
C GLY A 100 29.98 3.47 -3.07
N ASN A 101 31.30 3.65 -3.16
CA ASN A 101 32.22 3.61 -2.01
C ASN A 101 32.49 5.00 -1.41
N ASN A 102 31.98 6.06 -2.03
CA ASN A 102 32.16 7.41 -1.51
C ASN A 102 31.22 7.66 -0.33
N PRO A 103 31.61 8.52 0.64
CA PRO A 103 30.72 8.95 1.70
C PRO A 103 29.44 9.56 1.11
N ALA A 104 28.30 9.26 1.71
CA ALA A 104 27.02 9.81 1.28
C ALA A 104 26.99 11.33 1.48
N VAL A 105 26.51 12.05 0.46
CA VAL A 105 26.34 13.51 0.47
C VAL A 105 24.90 13.84 0.79
N LYS A 106 24.68 14.70 1.80
CA LYS A 106 23.35 15.16 2.21
C LYS A 106 23.13 16.60 1.77
N SER A 107 21.97 16.84 1.18
CA SER A 107 21.55 18.15 0.69
C SER A 107 20.16 18.49 1.19
N THR A 108 19.96 19.74 1.58
CA THR A 108 18.62 20.28 1.85
C THR A 108 17.96 20.64 0.52
N ILE A 109 16.75 20.15 0.32
CA ILE A 109 15.93 20.45 -0.87
C ILE A 109 14.54 20.91 -0.44
N ASN A 110 13.74 21.42 -1.37
CA ASN A 110 12.35 21.78 -1.09
C ASN A 110 11.51 21.44 -2.31
N THR A 111 11.12 20.17 -2.40
CA THR A 111 10.32 19.65 -3.51
C THR A 111 9.10 18.92 -2.98
N THR A 112 8.06 18.84 -3.81
CA THR A 112 6.85 18.09 -3.51
C THR A 112 6.72 16.96 -4.50
N LEU A 113 6.69 15.72 -3.99
CA LEU A 113 6.35 14.54 -4.77
C LEU A 113 4.85 14.29 -4.67
N PHE A 114 4.30 13.76 -5.76
CA PHE A 114 2.88 13.44 -5.87
C PHE A 114 1.98 14.64 -5.56
N ASP A 115 2.32 15.86 -5.97
CA ASP A 115 1.54 17.05 -5.60
C ASP A 115 0.05 16.89 -6.01
N LYS A 116 -0.82 16.76 -5.00
CA LYS A 116 -2.25 16.46 -5.13
C LYS A 116 -2.53 15.21 -5.96
N GLY A 117 -1.63 14.24 -5.90
CA GLY A 117 -1.80 12.94 -6.52
C GLY A 117 -2.98 12.20 -5.90
N THR A 118 -3.52 11.23 -6.62
CA THR A 118 -4.53 10.31 -6.10
C THR A 118 -3.93 8.92 -5.98
N PHE A 119 -4.31 8.17 -4.95
CA PHE A 119 -3.89 6.78 -4.81
C PHE A 119 -5.06 5.82 -4.62
N SER A 120 -4.84 4.56 -5.01
CA SER A 120 -5.71 3.44 -4.71
C SER A 120 -4.87 2.21 -4.37
N ILE A 121 -5.40 1.34 -3.50
CA ILE A 121 -4.74 0.09 -3.12
C ILE A 121 -5.70 -1.05 -3.38
N LYS A 122 -5.26 -2.02 -4.17
CA LYS A 122 -6.01 -3.25 -4.45
C LYS A 122 -5.05 -4.43 -4.53
N ASN A 123 -5.35 -5.53 -3.85
CA ASN A 123 -4.54 -6.76 -3.87
C ASN A 123 -3.03 -6.51 -3.62
N ASN A 124 -2.69 -5.69 -2.61
CA ASN A 124 -1.31 -5.31 -2.29
C ASN A 124 -0.55 -4.57 -3.40
N VAL A 125 -1.28 -3.97 -4.35
CA VAL A 125 -0.73 -3.06 -5.35
C VAL A 125 -1.30 -1.67 -5.07
N MET A 126 -0.41 -0.71 -4.86
CA MET A 126 -0.72 0.72 -4.82
C MET A 126 -0.54 1.31 -6.21
N GLN A 127 -1.56 2.01 -6.68
CA GLN A 127 -1.46 2.88 -7.84
C GLN A 127 -1.48 4.32 -7.36
N ILE A 128 -0.52 5.13 -7.80
CA ILE A 128 -0.50 6.59 -7.57
C ILE A 128 -0.57 7.28 -8.93
N ASN A 129 -1.58 8.12 -9.13
CA ASN A 129 -1.70 9.01 -10.28
C ASN A 129 -1.32 10.42 -9.86
N TYR A 130 -0.37 11.04 -10.57
CA TYR A 130 0.14 12.37 -10.24
C TYR A 130 0.63 13.10 -11.49
N VAL A 131 0.95 14.38 -11.36
CA VAL A 131 1.59 15.15 -12.43
C VAL A 131 3.10 15.14 -12.19
N SER A 132 3.88 14.65 -13.14
CA SER A 132 5.33 14.80 -13.15
C SER A 132 5.72 16.04 -13.96
N TYR A 133 6.92 16.56 -13.71
CA TYR A 133 7.42 17.78 -14.36
C TYR A 133 8.76 17.50 -15.05
N PRO A 134 8.76 16.75 -16.17
CA PRO A 134 9.93 16.72 -17.05
C PRO A 134 10.22 18.12 -17.63
N ALA A 135 11.38 18.29 -18.26
CA ALA A 135 11.86 19.60 -18.72
C ALA A 135 10.91 20.32 -19.69
N ASP A 136 10.12 19.58 -20.47
CA ASP A 136 9.28 20.16 -21.52
C ASP A 136 7.95 20.71 -20.98
N ALA A 137 7.22 19.92 -20.19
CA ALA A 137 5.87 20.25 -19.71
C ALA A 137 5.41 19.31 -18.58
N PRO A 138 4.37 19.68 -17.80
CA PRO A 138 3.74 18.76 -16.85
C PRO A 138 3.08 17.56 -17.55
N VAL A 139 3.29 16.35 -17.03
CA VAL A 139 2.79 15.10 -17.63
C VAL A 139 2.02 14.27 -16.61
N ALA A 140 0.80 13.85 -16.96
CA ALA A 140 0.03 12.88 -16.18
C ALA A 140 0.78 11.54 -16.12
N THR A 141 1.08 11.09 -14.90
CA THR A 141 1.95 9.95 -14.63
C THR A 141 1.26 8.98 -13.69
N THR A 142 1.48 7.68 -13.91
CA THR A 142 0.99 6.61 -13.04
C THR A 142 2.18 5.81 -12.52
N MET A 143 2.24 5.61 -11.21
CA MET A 143 3.21 4.74 -10.55
C MET A 143 2.50 3.54 -9.94
N LEU A 144 3.00 2.34 -10.20
CA LEU A 144 2.50 1.08 -9.65
C LEU A 144 3.54 0.49 -8.70
N LEU A 145 3.16 0.32 -7.43
CA LEU A 145 4.02 -0.19 -6.38
C LEU A 145 3.39 -1.43 -5.75
N LYS A 146 4.18 -2.46 -5.49
CA LYS A 146 3.77 -3.66 -4.76
C LYS A 146 4.18 -3.51 -3.30
N ARG A 147 3.34 -3.96 -2.38
CA ARG A 147 3.70 -3.97 -0.96
C ARG A 147 4.92 -4.87 -0.74
N GLU A 148 5.95 -4.35 -0.11
CA GLU A 148 7.07 -5.17 0.35
C GLU A 148 6.59 -5.98 1.56
N LEU A 149 6.69 -7.30 1.49
CA LEU A 149 6.19 -8.21 2.53
C LEU A 149 7.29 -8.64 3.51
N ILE A 150 8.48 -8.05 3.43
CA ILE A 150 9.58 -8.36 4.34
C ILE A 150 9.32 -7.66 5.69
N PRO A 151 9.37 -8.38 6.82
CA PRO A 151 9.29 -7.74 8.13
C PRO A 151 10.54 -6.86 8.34
N LEU A 152 10.31 -5.59 8.72
CA LEU A 152 11.35 -4.71 9.24
C LEU A 152 11.94 -5.25 10.55
#